data_AF-A0A1W1BHF8-F1
#
_entry.id   AF-A0A1W1BHF8-F1
#
_cell.length_a   1.000
_cell.length_b   1.000
_cell.length_c   1.000
_cell.angle_alpha   90.00
_cell.angle_beta   90.00
_cell.angle_gamma   90.00
#
_symmetry.space_group_name_H-M   'P 1'
#
loop_
_entity.id
_entity.type
_entity.pdbx_description
1 polymer ?
#
loop_
_entity_poly.entity_id
_entity_poly.type
_entity_poly.pdbx_seq_one_letter_code
_entity_poly.pdbx_strand_id
1 'polypeptide(L)'
;MDERIQKVLDIWHKHFADESNQYSEFEPSDIEYFVGCMLYNHFAFSKAHHNLKTMDLSYDFLSACGDEYEEIEKIIASLNFASEEEALEFLQNFIEASRSKYTQPELYLLDRLKYHVDAMAERYEKGVDVKHIDFTNPLMRK
;
A
#
# COMPACT_ATOMS: atom_id res chain seq x y z
N MET A 1 1.83 16.69 -1.06
CA MET A 1 2.40 15.32 -1.16
C MET A 1 3.89 15.42 -0.90
N ASP A 2 4.49 14.47 -0.18
CA ASP A 2 5.95 14.47 0.13
C ASP A 2 6.76 14.37 -1.16
N GLU A 3 7.83 15.17 -1.29
CA GLU A 3 8.65 15.24 -2.51
C GLU A 3 9.32 13.89 -2.84
N ARG A 4 9.63 13.08 -1.83
CA ARG A 4 10.21 11.74 -2.03
C ARG A 4 9.19 10.80 -2.65
N ILE A 5 7.93 10.88 -2.22
CA ILE A 5 6.84 10.10 -2.81
C ILE A 5 6.51 10.59 -4.21
N GLN A 6 6.51 11.89 -4.44
CA GLN A 6 6.36 12.41 -5.80
C GLN A 6 7.46 11.88 -6.71
N LYS A 7 8.72 11.85 -6.25
CA LYS A 7 9.83 11.26 -7.00
C LYS A 7 9.59 9.77 -7.31
N VAL A 8 9.13 8.99 -6.34
CA VAL A 8 8.78 7.56 -6.55
C VAL A 8 7.73 7.42 -7.65
N LEU A 9 6.64 8.19 -7.55
CA LEU A 9 5.57 8.19 -8.54
C LEU A 9 6.09 8.59 -9.92
N ASP A 10 6.90 9.65 -10.02
CA ASP A 10 7.45 10.11 -11.29
C ASP A 10 8.33 9.05 -11.97
N ILE A 11 9.13 8.31 -11.19
CA ILE A 11 9.96 7.21 -11.72
C ILE A 11 9.06 6.14 -12.34
N TRP A 12 8.08 5.61 -11.60
CA TRP A 12 7.24 4.53 -12.11
C TRP A 12 6.26 4.96 -13.18
N HIS A 13 5.65 6.13 -13.08
CA HIS A 13 4.81 6.68 -14.15
C HIS A 13 5.61 6.84 -15.44
N LYS A 14 6.88 7.26 -15.36
CA LYS A 14 7.76 7.33 -16.54
C LYS A 14 8.14 5.95 -17.06
N HIS A 15 8.43 5.00 -16.18
CA HIS A 15 8.81 3.62 -16.53
C HIS A 15 7.68 2.90 -17.28
N PHE A 16 6.47 2.92 -16.71
CA PHE A 16 5.29 2.26 -17.25
C PHE A 16 4.60 3.05 -18.38
N ALA A 17 5.04 4.28 -18.67
CA ALA A 17 4.64 4.97 -19.89
C ALA A 17 5.17 4.30 -21.16
N ASP A 18 6.22 3.47 -21.06
CA ASP A 18 6.63 2.55 -22.11
C ASP A 18 5.79 1.27 -22.02
N GLU A 19 4.97 1.01 -23.03
CA GLU A 19 4.10 -0.18 -23.09
C GLU A 19 4.88 -1.50 -22.97
N SER A 20 6.17 -1.53 -23.36
CA SER A 20 7.00 -2.74 -23.22
C SER A 20 7.34 -3.09 -21.77
N ASN A 21 7.20 -2.13 -20.86
CA ASN A 21 7.40 -2.29 -19.43
C ASN A 21 6.09 -2.53 -18.66
N GLN A 22 4.93 -2.48 -19.33
CA GLN A 22 3.64 -2.70 -18.68
C GLN A 22 3.40 -4.20 -18.44
N TYR A 23 2.81 -4.52 -17.29
CA TYR A 23 2.31 -5.86 -17.01
C TYR A 23 0.87 -6.03 -17.54
N SER A 24 0.33 -7.25 -17.45
CA SER A 24 -1.01 -7.55 -17.95
C SER A 24 -2.08 -6.79 -17.16
N GLU A 25 -3.05 -6.20 -17.87
CA GLU A 25 -4.15 -5.40 -17.27
C GLU A 25 -3.70 -4.13 -16.54
N PHE A 26 -2.53 -3.58 -16.90
CA PHE A 26 -2.03 -2.33 -16.34
C PHE A 26 -3.06 -1.19 -16.42
N GLU A 27 -3.35 -0.58 -15.28
CA GLU A 27 -4.03 0.70 -15.18
C GLU A 27 -3.10 1.75 -14.54
N PRO A 28 -3.13 3.03 -14.98
CA PRO A 28 -2.25 4.06 -14.41
C PRO A 28 -2.40 4.24 -12.88
N SER A 29 -3.60 4.00 -12.34
CA SER A 29 -3.88 4.09 -10.90
C SER A 29 -3.23 2.97 -10.08
N ASP A 30 -2.82 1.88 -10.71
CA ASP A 30 -2.15 0.77 -10.06
C ASP A 30 -0.81 1.19 -9.47
N ILE A 31 -0.12 2.16 -10.09
CA ILE A 31 1.16 2.68 -9.60
C ILE A 31 0.97 3.26 -8.19
N GLU A 32 0.01 4.17 -8.02
CA GLU A 32 -0.33 4.71 -6.70
C GLU A 32 -0.77 3.61 -5.72
N TYR A 33 -1.51 2.61 -6.19
CA TYR A 33 -1.91 1.48 -5.35
C TYR A 33 -0.69 0.71 -4.83
N PHE A 34 0.23 0.30 -5.71
CA PHE A 34 1.41 -0.48 -5.32
C PHE A 34 2.39 0.33 -4.46
N VAL A 35 2.56 1.63 -4.73
CA VAL A 35 3.29 2.53 -3.82
C VAL A 35 2.61 2.57 -2.45
N GLY A 36 1.28 2.65 -2.41
CA GLY A 36 0.51 2.58 -1.17
C GLY A 36 0.71 1.28 -0.40
N CYS A 37 0.75 0.14 -1.10
CA CYS A 37 1.06 -1.16 -0.51
C CYS A 37 2.51 -1.23 0.03
N MET A 38 3.49 -0.68 -0.69
CA MET A 38 4.87 -0.61 -0.20
C MET A 38 4.98 0.27 1.05
N LEU A 39 4.31 1.42 1.08
CA LEU A 39 4.25 2.28 2.27
C LEU A 39 3.61 1.56 3.45
N TYR A 40 2.49 0.89 3.21
CA TYR A 40 1.80 0.08 4.21
C TYR A 40 2.72 -0.99 4.81
N ASN A 41 3.44 -1.73 3.96
CA ASN A 41 4.38 -2.77 4.36
C ASN A 41 5.57 -2.21 5.14
N HIS A 42 6.11 -1.07 4.70
CA HIS A 42 7.25 -0.41 5.33
C HIS A 42 6.90 0.12 6.73
N PHE A 43 5.72 0.73 6.90
CA PHE A 43 5.31 1.25 8.20
C PHE A 43 4.97 0.15 9.22
N ALA A 44 4.69 -1.07 8.77
CA ALA A 44 4.58 -2.27 9.61
C ALA A 44 3.65 -2.11 10.84
N PHE A 45 2.49 -1.47 10.63
CA PHE A 45 1.55 -1.07 11.68
C PHE A 45 1.21 -2.18 12.69
N SER A 46 1.46 -1.92 13.97
CA SER A 46 1.22 -2.90 15.04
C SER A 46 -0.24 -3.34 15.18
N LYS A 47 -1.22 -2.48 14.86
CA LYS A 47 -2.66 -2.78 14.91
C LYS A 47 -3.23 -3.30 13.59
N ALA A 48 -2.38 -3.66 12.63
CA ALA A 48 -2.79 -4.42 11.46
C ALA A 48 -3.26 -5.82 11.87
N HIS A 49 -4.31 -6.34 11.21
CA HIS A 49 -4.76 -7.70 11.49
C HIS A 49 -3.63 -8.69 11.17
N HIS A 50 -3.49 -9.78 11.92
CA HIS A 50 -2.34 -10.70 11.77
C HIS A 50 -2.14 -11.20 10.32
N ASN A 51 -3.24 -11.48 9.62
CA ASN A 51 -3.23 -11.96 8.23
C ASN A 51 -3.12 -10.83 7.19
N LEU A 52 -3.06 -9.58 7.64
CA LEU A 52 -3.01 -8.38 6.81
C LEU A 52 -1.89 -7.44 7.27
N LYS A 53 -0.84 -7.97 7.91
CA LYS A 53 0.34 -7.19 8.31
C LYS A 53 1.11 -6.64 7.11
N THR A 54 0.98 -7.31 5.97
CA THR A 54 1.55 -6.89 4.70
C THR A 54 0.50 -7.05 3.61
N MET A 55 0.64 -6.28 2.55
CA MET A 55 -0.04 -6.44 1.28
C MET A 55 0.90 -7.03 0.25
N ASP A 56 0.34 -7.91 -0.58
CA ASP A 56 1.07 -8.48 -1.71
C ASP A 56 1.17 -7.45 -2.83
N LEU A 57 2.33 -7.36 -3.47
CA LEU A 57 2.60 -6.44 -4.57
C LEU A 57 2.37 -7.07 -5.95
N SER A 58 1.87 -8.31 -6.01
CA SER A 58 1.71 -9.12 -7.22
C SER A 58 3.03 -9.42 -7.94
N TYR A 59 3.17 -10.65 -8.43
CA TYR A 59 4.39 -11.06 -9.12
C TYR A 59 4.58 -10.28 -10.43
N ASP A 60 3.51 -10.07 -11.18
CA ASP A 60 3.58 -9.45 -12.50
C ASP A 60 4.07 -8.00 -12.41
N PHE A 61 3.55 -7.23 -11.45
CA PHE A 61 4.06 -5.88 -11.16
C PHE A 61 5.55 -5.90 -10.79
N LEU A 62 5.94 -6.72 -9.81
CA LEU A 62 7.33 -6.80 -9.37
C LEU A 62 8.28 -7.20 -10.51
N SER A 63 7.85 -8.11 -11.38
CA SER A 63 8.64 -8.54 -12.54
C SER A 63 8.79 -7.43 -13.58
N ALA A 64 7.80 -6.55 -13.70
CA ALA A 64 7.77 -5.44 -14.63
C ALA A 64 8.50 -4.19 -14.11
N CYS A 65 8.70 -4.06 -12.80
CA CYS A 65 9.38 -2.90 -12.19
C CYS A 65 10.86 -2.74 -12.55
N GLY A 66 11.53 -3.77 -13.09
CA GLY A 66 12.93 -3.67 -13.51
C GLY A 66 13.90 -3.23 -12.41
N ASP A 67 14.91 -2.46 -12.80
CA ASP A 67 15.97 -1.96 -11.91
C ASP A 67 15.47 -0.80 -11.01
N GLU A 68 14.36 -0.16 -11.40
CA GLU A 68 13.73 0.97 -10.73
C GLU A 68 13.19 0.58 -9.34
N TYR A 69 12.84 -0.70 -9.15
CA TYR A 69 12.33 -1.22 -7.87
C TYR A 69 13.29 -0.94 -6.71
N GLU A 70 14.59 -1.19 -6.88
CA GLU A 70 15.57 -0.99 -5.81
C GLU A 70 15.73 0.48 -5.41
N GLU A 71 15.64 1.41 -6.37
CA GLU A 71 15.70 2.84 -6.06
C GLU A 71 14.48 3.25 -5.23
N ILE A 72 13.30 2.79 -5.64
CA ILE A 72 12.04 3.13 -4.97
C ILE A 72 11.98 2.53 -3.58
N GLU A 73 12.39 1.28 -3.41
CA GLU A 73 12.49 0.63 -2.10
C GLU A 73 13.40 1.44 -1.15
N LYS A 74 14.56 1.93 -1.64
CA LYS A 74 15.46 2.77 -0.83
C LYS A 74 14.81 4.11 -0.44
N ILE A 75 14.04 4.73 -1.34
CA ILE A 75 13.33 5.97 -1.04
C ILE A 75 12.26 5.73 0.02
N ILE A 76 11.45 4.68 -0.13
CA ILE A 76 10.40 4.32 0.83
C ILE A 76 11.03 3.99 2.19
N ALA A 77 12.12 3.21 2.23
CA ALA A 77 12.83 2.88 3.45
C ALA A 77 13.39 4.10 4.21
N SER A 78 13.62 5.22 3.50
CA SER A 78 14.07 6.48 4.12
C SER A 78 12.96 7.22 4.88
N LEU A 79 11.70 6.87 4.66
CA LEU A 79 10.56 7.47 5.34
C LEU A 79 10.47 6.93 6.76
N ASN A 80 10.63 7.82 7.73
CA ASN A 80 10.55 7.49 9.15
C ASN A 80 9.67 8.55 9.83
N PHE A 81 8.77 8.07 10.70
CA PHE A 81 7.83 8.90 11.45
C PHE A 81 8.07 8.69 12.94
N ALA A 82 7.69 9.67 13.77
CA ALA A 82 7.88 9.57 15.21
C ALA A 82 6.88 8.60 15.86
N SER A 83 5.72 8.40 15.21
CA SER A 83 4.68 7.49 15.66
C SER A 83 4.01 6.74 14.50
N GLU A 84 3.33 5.64 14.83
CA GLU A 84 2.50 4.90 13.87
C GLU A 84 1.29 5.73 13.43
N GLU A 85 0.75 6.59 14.30
CA GLU A 85 -0.35 7.49 13.98
C GLU A 85 0.04 8.53 12.92
N GLU A 86 1.25 9.09 12.99
CA GLU A 86 1.77 10.00 11.96
C GLU A 86 1.96 9.27 10.61
N ALA A 87 2.51 8.06 10.64
CA ALA A 87 2.67 7.23 9.44
C ALA A 87 1.32 6.84 8.82
N LEU A 88 0.31 6.61 9.67
CA LEU A 88 -1.04 6.31 9.24
C LEU A 88 -1.73 7.50 8.59
N GLU A 89 -1.66 8.67 9.23
CA GLU A 89 -2.16 9.92 8.65
C GLU A 89 -1.48 10.22 7.31
N PHE A 90 -0.16 10.00 7.24
CA PHE A 90 0.58 10.13 5.98
C PHE A 90 0.02 9.20 4.89
N LEU A 91 -0.19 7.91 5.20
CA LEU A 91 -0.71 6.94 4.25
C LEU A 91 -2.14 7.29 3.81
N GLN A 92 -3.02 7.71 4.73
CA GLN A 92 -4.38 8.14 4.40
C GLN A 92 -4.38 9.36 3.47
N ASN A 93 -3.52 10.36 3.75
CA ASN A 93 -3.37 11.54 2.91
C ASN A 93 -2.82 11.18 1.51
N PHE A 94 -1.87 10.25 1.44
CA PHE A 94 -1.37 9.72 0.17
C PHE A 94 -2.48 9.06 -0.65
N ILE A 95 -3.30 8.21 -0.03
CA ILE A 95 -4.40 7.51 -0.69
C ILE A 95 -5.44 8.52 -1.20
N GLU A 96 -5.85 9.50 -0.39
CA GLU A 96 -6.81 10.52 -0.81
C GLU A 96 -6.28 11.39 -1.96
N ALA A 97 -5.03 11.84 -1.87
CA ALA A 97 -4.39 12.58 -2.95
C ALA A 97 -4.33 11.76 -4.24
N SER A 98 -4.01 10.47 -4.14
CA SER A 98 -3.96 9.55 -5.28
C SER A 98 -5.32 9.34 -5.92
N ARG A 99 -6.36 9.09 -5.11
CA ARG A 99 -7.73 8.88 -5.59
C ARG A 99 -8.28 10.09 -6.33
N SER A 100 -7.91 11.31 -5.92
CA SER A 100 -8.38 12.53 -6.57
C SER A 100 -7.94 12.70 -8.04
N LYS A 101 -6.98 11.90 -8.51
CA LYS A 101 -6.43 11.97 -9.88
C LYS A 101 -7.20 11.14 -10.89
N TYR A 102 -7.98 10.17 -10.45
CA TYR A 102 -8.52 9.11 -11.32
C TYR A 102 -10.04 9.10 -11.36
N THR A 103 -10.59 8.45 -12.39
CA THR A 103 -12.04 8.25 -12.53
C THR A 103 -12.51 7.04 -11.73
N GLN A 104 -13.81 6.98 -11.42
CA GLN A 104 -14.36 5.92 -10.57
C GLN A 104 -14.00 4.46 -10.97
N PRO A 105 -13.97 4.08 -12.26
CA PRO A 105 -13.53 2.73 -12.66
C PRO A 105 -12.08 2.40 -12.25
N GLU A 106 -11.17 3.35 -12.42
CA GLU A 106 -9.73 3.22 -12.12
C GLU A 106 -9.45 3.20 -10.61
N LEU A 107 -10.44 3.55 -9.77
CA LEU A 107 -10.27 3.62 -8.32
C LEU A 107 -10.39 2.29 -7.60
N TYR A 108 -10.70 1.18 -8.28
CA TYR A 108 -11.01 -0.08 -7.62
C TYR A 108 -9.95 -0.52 -6.59
N LEU A 109 -8.67 -0.55 -6.98
CA LEU A 109 -7.59 -0.97 -6.07
C LEU A 109 -7.30 0.07 -4.98
N LEU A 110 -7.34 1.36 -5.32
CA LEU A 110 -7.16 2.45 -4.35
C LEU A 110 -8.29 2.49 -3.31
N ASP A 111 -9.53 2.26 -3.71
CA ASP A 111 -10.69 2.17 -2.80
C ASP A 111 -10.56 0.96 -1.88
N ARG A 112 -10.05 -0.17 -2.40
CA ARG A 112 -9.76 -1.37 -1.58
C ARG A 112 -8.66 -1.12 -0.55
N LEU A 113 -7.58 -0.46 -0.97
CA LEU A 113 -6.49 -0.04 -0.07
C LEU A 113 -7.04 0.93 1.00
N LYS A 114 -7.80 1.94 0.59
CA LYS A 114 -8.44 2.90 1.50
C LYS A 114 -9.29 2.21 2.54
N TYR A 115 -10.20 1.34 2.12
CA TYR A 115 -11.08 0.60 3.02
C TYR A 115 -10.29 -0.16 4.08
N HIS A 116 -9.20 -0.82 3.67
CA HIS A 116 -8.33 -1.54 4.60
C HIS A 116 -7.63 -0.62 5.59
N VAL A 117 -7.04 0.47 5.10
CA VAL A 117 -6.31 1.44 5.92
C VAL A 117 -7.26 2.15 6.91
N ASP A 118 -8.46 2.53 6.48
CA ASP A 118 -9.46 3.15 7.37
C ASP A 118 -9.95 2.19 8.45
N ALA A 119 -10.22 0.93 8.09
CA ALA A 119 -10.58 -0.09 9.09
C ALA A 119 -9.47 -0.33 10.12
N MET A 120 -8.21 -0.09 9.74
CA MET A 120 -7.08 -0.08 10.67
C MET A 120 -7.04 1.20 11.50
N ALA A 121 -7.29 2.37 10.92
CA ALA A 121 -7.36 3.65 11.63
C ALA A 121 -8.39 3.64 12.75
N GLU A 122 -9.57 3.07 12.51
CA GLU A 122 -10.58 2.89 13.56
C GLU A 122 -10.05 2.10 14.78
N ARG A 123 -9.11 1.17 14.59
CA ARG A 123 -8.50 0.41 15.69
C ARG A 123 -7.53 1.25 16.50
N TYR A 124 -6.78 2.16 15.86
CA TYR A 124 -5.94 3.14 16.55
C TYR A 124 -6.81 4.10 17.37
N GLU A 125 -7.86 4.67 16.77
CA GLU A 125 -8.79 5.58 17.45
C GLU A 125 -9.45 4.95 18.69
N LYS A 126 -9.88 3.69 18.58
CA LYS A 126 -10.54 2.97 19.66
C LYS A 126 -9.55 2.39 20.69
N GLY A 127 -8.24 2.49 20.44
CA GLY A 127 -7.21 1.86 21.27
C GLY A 127 -7.35 0.32 21.35
N VAL A 128 -7.97 -0.31 20.36
CA VAL A 128 -8.26 -1.75 20.38
C VAL A 128 -7.09 -2.50 19.78
N ASP A 129 -6.66 -3.56 20.48
CA ASP A 129 -5.67 -4.48 19.95
C ASP A 129 -6.32 -5.57 19.13
N VAL A 130 -5.60 -6.02 18.10
CA VAL A 130 -6.06 -7.09 17.23
C VAL A 130 -6.08 -8.39 18.03
N LYS A 131 -7.27 -8.99 18.14
CA LYS A 131 -7.40 -10.34 18.70
C LYS A 131 -6.79 -11.33 17.71
N HIS A 132 -5.87 -12.15 18.19
CA HIS A 132 -5.38 -13.28 17.43
C HIS A 132 -6.56 -14.24 17.16
N ILE A 133 -6.86 -14.48 15.89
CA ILE A 133 -7.84 -15.49 15.49
C ILE A 133 -7.05 -16.79 15.27
N ASP A 134 -7.16 -17.70 16.22
CA ASP A 134 -6.69 -19.07 16.02
C ASP A 134 -7.69 -19.78 15.09
N PHE A 135 -7.25 -20.08 13.88
CA PHE A 135 -7.99 -20.93 12.95
C PHE A 135 -7.80 -22.39 13.37
N THR A 136 -8.24 -22.74 14.58
CA THR A 136 -8.31 -24.12 15.01
C THR A 136 -9.32 -24.82 14.11
N ASN A 137 -8.86 -25.85 13.37
CA ASN A 137 -9.69 -26.65 12.48
C ASN A 137 -10.98 -27.06 13.22
N PRO A 138 -12.17 -26.76 12.68
CA PRO A 138 -13.44 -27.08 13.35
C PRO A 138 -13.57 -28.56 13.72
N LEU A 139 -12.94 -29.46 12.95
CA LEU A 139 -12.92 -30.91 13.17
C LEU A 139 -12.01 -31.34 14.33
N MET A 140 -11.16 -30.45 14.83
CA MET A 140 -10.21 -30.68 15.92
C MET A 140 -10.67 -30.06 17.24
N ARG A 141 -11.86 -29.44 17.28
CA ARG A 141 -12.47 -28.93 18.52
C ARG A 141 -13.00 -30.14 19.33
N LYS A 142 -12.36 -30.44 20.46
CA LYS A 142 -12.80 -31.48 21.40
C LYS A 142 -14.07 -31.08 22.14
#